data_AF-A0A1V8SFK2-F1
#
_entry.id   AF-A0A1V8SFK2-F1
#
_cell.length_a   1.000
_cell.length_b   1.000
_cell.length_c   1.000
_cell.angle_alpha   90.00
_cell.angle_beta   90.00
_cell.angle_gamma   90.00
#
_symmetry.space_group_name_H-M   'P 1'
#
loop_
_entity.id
_entity.type
_entity.pdbx_description
1 polymer ?
#
loop_
_entity_poly.entity_id
_entity_poly.type
_entity_poly.pdbx_seq_one_letter_code
_entity_poly.pdbx_strand_id
1 'polypeptide(L)' 'MPPKGQIRGVPAAKQQPGNYAQTTLNAIRDPENRTVVIAVSFFAAGVAFLHSSWSEILLPPI' A
#
# COMPACT_ATOMS: atom_id res chain seq x y z
N MET A 1 -16.61 -38.53 -34.04
CA MET A 1 -17.28 -37.27 -33.60
C MET A 1 -16.46 -36.70 -32.44
N PRO A 2 -16.03 -35.42 -32.44
CA PRO A 2 -15.29 -34.83 -31.32
C PRO A 2 -16.23 -34.26 -30.25
N PRO A 3 -15.91 -34.39 -28.96
CA PRO A 3 -16.81 -33.98 -27.87
C PRO A 3 -16.92 -32.47 -27.76
N LYS A 4 -18.17 -31.96 -27.81
CA LYS A 4 -18.51 -30.58 -27.44
C LYS A 4 -18.39 -30.43 -25.92
N GLY A 5 -17.19 -30.13 -25.46
CA GLY A 5 -16.88 -29.80 -24.08
C GLY A 5 -15.90 -28.65 -24.02
N GLN A 6 -16.35 -27.43 -24.35
CA GLN A 6 -15.63 -26.23 -23.93
C GLN A 6 -16.63 -25.08 -23.87
N ILE A 7 -16.88 -24.64 -22.64
CA ILE A 7 -17.69 -23.48 -22.28
C ILE A 7 -17.07 -22.27 -22.96
N ARG A 8 -17.63 -21.92 -24.12
CA ARG A 8 -17.28 -20.75 -24.91
C ARG A 8 -18.04 -19.57 -24.31
N GLY A 9 -17.34 -18.70 -23.60
CA GLY A 9 -17.79 -17.33 -23.42
C GLY A 9 -18.02 -16.82 -22.01
N VAL A 10 -17.25 -17.24 -21.01
CA VAL A 10 -16.95 -16.29 -19.93
C VAL A 10 -15.67 -15.57 -20.36
N PRO A 11 -15.75 -14.36 -20.94
CA PRO A 11 -14.53 -13.54 -21.04
C PRO A 11 -14.00 -13.41 -19.62
N ALA A 12 -12.74 -13.81 -19.40
CA ALA A 12 -12.03 -13.42 -18.20
C ALA A 12 -12.30 -11.93 -18.01
N ALA A 13 -12.98 -11.57 -16.92
CA ALA A 13 -13.32 -10.18 -16.65
C ALA A 13 -12.01 -9.42 -16.67
N LYS A 14 -11.78 -8.69 -17.77
CA LYS A 14 -10.65 -7.80 -17.94
C LYS A 14 -10.76 -6.87 -16.75
N GLN A 15 -9.88 -7.03 -15.76
CA GLN A 15 -9.84 -6.18 -14.57
C GLN A 15 -9.93 -4.75 -15.08
N GLN A 16 -11.10 -4.13 -14.87
CA GLN A 16 -11.27 -2.73 -15.17
C GLN A 16 -10.12 -2.01 -14.45
N PRO A 17 -9.53 -0.95 -15.03
CA PRO A 17 -8.59 -0.09 -14.32
C PRO A 17 -9.40 0.63 -13.22
N GLY A 18 -9.72 -0.13 -12.19
CA GLY A 18 -10.62 0.23 -11.12
C GLY A 18 -9.84 1.15 -10.22
N ASN A 19 -10.17 2.43 -10.32
CA ASN A 19 -9.93 3.46 -9.33
C ASN A 19 -8.49 3.47 -8.77
N TYR A 20 -7.64 4.39 -9.24
CA TYR A 20 -6.25 4.54 -8.77
C TYR A 20 -6.12 4.51 -7.24
N ALA A 21 -7.10 5.05 -6.51
CA ALA A 21 -7.16 4.96 -5.05
C ALA A 21 -7.17 3.51 -4.53
N GLN A 22 -7.92 2.61 -5.17
CA GLN A 22 -7.98 1.19 -4.83
C GLN A 22 -6.66 0.48 -5.14
N THR A 23 -6.01 0.80 -6.25
CA THR A 23 -4.68 0.26 -6.59
C THR A 23 -3.63 0.67 -5.57
N THR A 24 -3.60 1.94 -5.18
CA THR A 24 -2.66 2.43 -4.15
C THR A 24 -2.96 1.81 -2.79
N LEU A 25 -4.23 1.70 -2.40
CA LEU A 25 -4.63 1.03 -1.16
C LEU A 25 -4.22 -0.44 -1.13
N ASN A 26 -4.38 -1.15 -2.24
CA ASN A 26 -3.94 -2.54 -2.38
C ASN A 26 -2.41 -2.63 -2.27
N ALA A 27 -1.67 -1.74 -2.93
CA ALA A 27 -0.21 -1.70 -2.87
C ALA A 27 0.30 -1.43 -1.44
N ILE A 28 -0.32 -0.54 -0.68
CA ILE A 28 0.08 -0.26 0.72
C ILE A 28 -0.24 -1.44 1.65
N ARG A 29 -1.31 -2.20 1.37
CA ARG A 29 -1.74 -3.35 2.18
C ARG A 29 -1.07 -4.66 1.76
N ASP A 30 -0.35 -4.67 0.66
CA ASP A 30 0.34 -5.85 0.16
C ASP A 30 1.45 -6.28 1.14
N PRO A 31 1.46 -7.54 1.61
CA PRO A 31 2.54 -8.05 2.45
C PRO A 31 3.93 -7.92 1.83
N GLU A 32 4.06 -7.90 0.49
CA GLU A 32 5.34 -7.71 -0.19
C GLU A 32 5.92 -6.30 0.05
N ASN A 33 5.04 -5.29 0.15
CA ASN A 33 5.45 -3.90 0.35
C ASN A 33 5.59 -3.53 1.84
N ARG A 34 5.31 -4.46 2.75
CA ARG A 34 5.26 -4.19 4.19
C ARG A 34 6.52 -3.53 4.72
N THR A 35 7.70 -4.00 4.33
CA THR A 35 8.98 -3.43 4.77
C THR A 35 9.13 -1.98 4.33
N VAL A 36 8.78 -1.67 3.08
CA VAL A 36 8.87 -0.32 2.52
C VAL A 36 7.86 0.62 3.21
N VAL A 37 6.62 0.17 3.37
CA VAL A 37 5.57 0.94 4.05
C VAL A 37 5.98 1.25 5.49
N ILE A 38 6.51 0.25 6.21
CA ILE A 38 7.01 0.44 7.57
C ILE A 38 8.16 1.46 7.57
N ALA A 39 9.17 1.30 6.71
CA ALA A 39 10.31 2.22 6.65
C ALA A 39 9.88 3.67 6.37
N VAL A 40 9.02 3.88 5.38
CA VAL A 40 8.48 5.21 5.04
C VAL A 40 7.66 5.78 6.20
N SER A 41 6.84 4.95 6.86
CA SER A 41 6.05 5.39 8.01
C SER A 41 6.92 5.82 9.19
N PHE A 42 7.95 5.05 9.54
CA PHE A 42 8.86 5.40 10.64
C PHE A 42 9.70 6.62 10.32
N PHE A 43 10.18 6.74 9.09
CA PHE A 43 10.91 7.93 8.66
C PHE A 43 10.05 9.19 8.77
N ALA A 44 8.84 9.17 8.20
CA ALA A 44 7.92 10.30 8.26
C ALA A 44 7.53 10.64 9.71
N ALA A 45 7.25 9.62 10.54
CA ALA A 45 6.96 9.80 11.94
C ALA A 45 8.13 10.44 12.71
N GLY A 46 9.37 9.99 12.45
CA GLY A 46 10.57 10.55 13.06
C GLY A 46 10.83 12.01 12.66
N VAL A 47 10.68 12.33 11.37
CA VAL A 47 10.79 13.71 10.86
C VAL A 47 9.71 14.60 11.49
N ALA A 48 8.46 14.14 11.51
CA ALA A 48 7.36 14.87 12.12
C ALA A 48 7.57 15.09 13.62
N PHE A 49 8.05 14.06 14.34
CA PHE A 49 8.37 14.15 15.75
C PHE A 49 9.47 15.17 16.02
N LEU A 50 10.60 15.12 15.29
CA LEU A 50 11.72 16.06 15.47
C LEU A 50 11.31 17.50 15.19
N HIS A 51 10.42 17.71 14.21
CA HIS A 51 9.93 19.03 13.84
C HIS A 51 8.76 19.53 14.71
N SER A 52 8.17 18.66 15.53
CA SER A 52 7.12 19.02 16.47
C SER A 52 7.70 19.55 17.78
N SER A 53 6.89 20.27 18.56
CA SER A 53 7.24 20.72 19.92
C SER A 53 7.57 19.57 20.89
N TRP A 54 7.30 18.31 20.51
CA TRP A 54 7.69 17.15 21.30
C TRP A 54 9.20 16.89 21.28
N SER A 55 9.94 17.41 20.30
CA SER A 55 11.39 17.25 20.26
C SER A 55 12.10 18.05 21.35
N GLU A 56 11.47 19.13 21.84
CA GLU A 56 11.99 19.93 22.95
C GLU A 56 12.14 19.10 24.23
N ILE A 57 11.36 18.03 24.40
CA ILE A 57 11.47 17.15 25.57
C ILE A 57 12.76 16.32 25.58
N LEU A 58 13.39 16.16 24.42
CA LEU A 58 14.67 15.45 24.30
C LEU A 58 15.87 16.39 24.51
N LEU A 59 15.65 17.71 24.50
CA LEU A 59 16.71 18.67 24.76
C LEU A 59 16.87 18.84 26.27
N PRO A 60 18.11 18.87 26.78
CA PRO A 60 18.34 19.15 28.19
C PRO A 60 17.81 20.55 28.51
N PRO A 61 17.15 20.74 29.68
CA PRO A 61 16.77 22.07 30.12
C PRO A 61 18.04 22.89 30.33
N ILE A 62 18.06 24.09 29.76
CA ILE A 62 19.08 25.12 30.02
C ILE A 62 18.94 25.70 31.43
#